data_AF-A0A1Q6LHP5-F1
#
_entry.id   AF-A0A1Q6LHP5-F1
#
_cell.length_a   1.000
_cell.length_b   1.000
_cell.length_c   1.000
_cell.angle_alpha   90.00
_cell.angle_beta   90.00
_cell.angle_gamma   90.00
#
_symmetry.space_group_name_H-M   'P 1'
#
loop_
_entity.id
_entity.type
_entity.pdbx_description
1 polymer ?
#
loop_
_entity_poly.entity_id
_entity_poly.type
_entity_poly.pdbx_seq_one_letter_code
_entity_poly.pdbx_strand_id
1 'polypeptide(L)' 'MLFSGYLSKHLYGRIVSSQSESIKTPLDDEELKALKKFKVSYKIVFNNDGEPIYILDTQELKSIFCN' A
#
# COMPACT_ATOMS: atom_id res chain seq x y z
N MET A 1 -14.03 -8.50 11.29
CA MET A 1 -13.15 -8.07 10.18
C MET A 1 -12.56 -6.71 10.55
N LEU A 2 -11.39 -6.66 11.20
CA LEU A 2 -10.79 -5.41 11.72
C LEU A 2 -9.34 -5.19 11.24
N PHE A 3 -8.94 -5.83 10.12
CA PHE A 3 -7.67 -5.53 9.46
C PHE A 3 -7.80 -4.42 8.41
N SER A 4 -9.03 -4.02 8.07
CA SER A 4 -9.30 -2.87 7.20
C SER A 4 -8.78 -1.58 7.87
N GLY A 5 -8.97 -1.38 9.18
CA GLY A 5 -8.70 -0.10 9.84
C GLY A 5 -7.23 0.37 9.83
N TYR A 6 -6.25 -0.53 9.93
CA TYR A 6 -4.83 -0.15 9.99
C TYR A 6 -4.29 0.25 8.62
N LEU A 7 -4.52 -0.59 7.61
CA LEU A 7 -4.15 -0.30 6.21
C LEU A 7 -4.97 0.91 5.67
N SER A 8 -6.21 1.08 6.14
CA SER A 8 -7.17 2.08 5.67
C SER A 8 -6.96 3.51 6.19
N LYS A 9 -6.04 3.80 7.12
CA LYS A 9 -5.77 5.21 7.49
C LYS A 9 -4.49 5.74 6.88
N HIS A 10 -3.38 5.02 7.07
CA HIS A 10 -2.07 5.47 6.61
C HIS A 10 -1.90 5.30 5.10
N LEU A 11 -2.25 4.12 4.58
CA LEU A 11 -2.12 3.82 3.16
C LEU A 11 -3.24 4.49 2.36
N TYR A 12 -4.48 4.42 2.83
CA TYR A 12 -5.62 5.10 2.20
C TYR A 12 -5.46 6.62 2.11
N GLY A 13 -4.98 7.29 3.16
CA GLY A 13 -4.71 8.72 3.12
C GLY A 13 -3.72 9.09 2.00
N ARG A 14 -2.68 8.25 1.83
CA ARG A 14 -1.72 8.39 0.73
C ARG A 14 -2.34 8.10 -0.64
N ILE A 15 -3.20 7.08 -0.76
CA ILE A 15 -3.90 6.74 -2.01
C ILE A 15 -4.89 7.84 -2.44
N VAL A 16 -5.70 8.35 -1.51
CA VAL A 16 -6.71 9.39 -1.80
C VAL A 16 -6.05 10.72 -2.14
N SER A 17 -4.94 11.05 -1.47
CA SER A 17 -4.19 12.26 -1.77
C SER A 17 -3.33 12.14 -3.03
N SER A 18 -3.01 10.92 -3.48
CA SER A 18 -2.21 10.71 -4.68
C SER A 18 -3.08 10.69 -5.94
N GLN A 19 -2.81 11.62 -6.86
CA GLN A 19 -3.39 11.60 -8.21
C GLN A 19 -2.64 10.64 -9.15
N SER A 20 -1.60 9.97 -8.66
CA SER A 20 -0.77 9.05 -9.45
C SER A 20 -1.35 7.64 -9.44
N GLU A 21 -1.24 6.94 -10.56
CA GLU A 21 -1.69 5.55 -10.72
C GLU A 21 -1.00 4.60 -9.73
N SER A 22 0.22 4.92 -9.31
CA SER A 22 0.96 4.17 -8.28
C SER A 22 1.49 5.09 -7.18
N ILE A 23 1.60 4.53 -5.97
CA ILE A 23 2.29 5.18 -4.84
C ILE A 23 3.57 4.41 -4.52
N LYS A 24 4.63 5.15 -4.21
CA LYS A 24 5.88 4.59 -3.70
C LYS A 24 5.97 4.93 -2.22
N THR A 25 6.01 3.91 -1.37
CA THR A 25 6.03 4.11 0.07
C THR A 25 6.84 3.01 0.75
N PRO A 26 7.60 3.34 1.81
CA PRO A 26 8.02 2.31 2.74
C PRO A 26 6.76 1.67 3.36
N LEU A 27 6.85 0.39 3.66
CA LEU A 27 5.79 -0.37 4.32
C LEU A 27 6.35 -1.09 5.53
N ASP A 28 5.58 -1.06 6.62
CA ASP A 28 5.90 -1.82 7.82
C ASP A 28 5.42 -3.28 7.71
N ASP A 29 5.91 -4.17 8.59
CA ASP A 29 5.54 -5.59 8.63
C ASP A 29 4.02 -5.85 8.67
N GLU A 30 3.28 -5.00 9.39
CA GLU A 30 1.82 -5.11 9.46
C GLU A 30 1.15 -4.75 8.13
N GLU A 31 1.65 -3.74 7.44
CA GLU A 31 1.15 -3.33 6.13
C GLU A 31 1.44 -4.42 5.08
N LEU A 32 2.63 -5.00 5.12
CA LEU A 32 3.01 -6.13 4.25
C LEU A 32 2.14 -7.36 4.49
N LYS A 33 1.87 -7.71 5.76
CA LYS A 33 0.93 -8.80 6.10
C LYS A 33 -0.46 -8.54 5.55
N ALA A 34 -0.93 -7.30 5.64
CA ALA A 34 -2.24 -6.92 5.12
C ALA A 34 -2.26 -7.01 3.59
N LEU A 35 -1.28 -6.46 2.87
CA LEU A 35 -1.20 -6.58 1.41
C LEU A 35 -1.20 -8.05 0.97
N LYS A 36 -0.43 -8.91 1.65
CA LYS A 36 -0.41 -10.36 1.37
C LYS A 36 -1.76 -11.01 1.61
N LYS A 37 -2.48 -10.61 2.66
CA LYS A 37 -3.81 -11.11 2.99
C LYS A 37 -4.86 -10.68 1.96
N PHE A 38 -4.78 -9.45 1.47
CA PHE A 38 -5.64 -8.91 0.43
C PHE A 38 -5.20 -9.28 -0.99
N LYS A 39 -4.09 -10.03 -1.13
CA LYS A 39 -3.49 -10.42 -2.41
C LYS A 39 -3.22 -9.22 -3.33
N VAL A 40 -2.84 -8.09 -2.75
CA VAL A 40 -2.50 -6.88 -3.52
C VAL A 40 -1.16 -7.09 -4.21
N SER A 41 -1.09 -6.77 -5.50
CA SER A 41 0.17 -6.78 -6.24
C SER A 41 1.03 -5.58 -5.84
N TYR A 42 2.32 -5.82 -5.60
CA TYR A 42 3.27 -4.76 -5.32
C TYR A 42 4.64 -5.06 -5.91
N LYS A 43 5.40 -4.01 -6.23
CA LYS A 43 6.80 -4.12 -6.62
C LYS A 43 7.70 -3.60 -5.51
N ILE A 44 8.84 -4.22 -5.31
CA ILE A 44 9.86 -3.79 -4.34
C ILE A 44 10.98 -3.13 -5.12
N VAL A 45 11.38 -1.93 -4.71
CA VAL A 45 12.56 -1.23 -5.19
C VAL A 45 13.39 -0.78 -4.00
N PHE A 46 14.71 -0.83 -4.10
CA PHE A 46 15.58 -0.37 -3.02
C PHE A 46 16.00 1.07 -3.29
N ASN A 47 15.93 1.93 -2.27
CA ASN A 47 16.52 3.26 -2.34
C ASN A 47 18.06 3.15 -2.36
N ASN A 48 18.75 4.25 -2.68
CA ASN A 48 20.20 4.39 -2.58
C ASN A 48 20.74 4.05 -1.16
N ASP A 49 19.92 4.24 -0.13
CA ASP A 49 20.21 3.88 1.27
C ASP A 49 20.04 2.38 1.56
N GLY A 50 19.64 1.57 0.58
CA GLY A 50 19.39 0.13 0.74
C GLY A 50 18.05 -0.21 1.38
N GLU A 51 17.19 0.78 1.63
CA GLU A 51 15.87 0.57 2.23
C GLU A 51 14.83 0.12 1.19
N PRO A 52 13.97 -0.87 1.51
CA PRO A 52 12.93 -1.33 0.62
C PRO A 52 11.78 -0.32 0.55
N ILE A 53 11.51 0.16 -0.66
CA ILE A 53 10.35 0.97 -1.01
C ILE A 53 9.41 0.12 -1.85
N TYR A 54 8.14 0.11 -1.46
CA TYR A 54 7.11 -0.66 -2.12
C TYR A 54 6.31 0.25 -3.04
N ILE A 55 6.11 -0.22 -4.28
CA ILE A 55 5.31 0.44 -5.30
C ILE A 55 4.00 -0.32 -5.40
N LEU A 56 2.90 0.38 -5.10
CA LEU A 56 1.55 -0.16 -5.05
C LEU A 56 0.68 0.53 -6.09
N ASP A 57 -0.19 -0.24 -6.73
CA ASP A 57 -1.21 0.29 -7.63
C ASP A 57 -2.38 0.88 -6.83
N THR A 58 -2.67 2.15 -7.10
CA THR A 58 -3.73 2.87 -6.38
C THR A 58 -5.13 2.44 -6.80
N GLN A 59 -5.32 1.93 -8.02
CA GLN A 59 -6.61 1.45 -8.48
C GLN A 59 -6.97 0.11 -7.83
N GLU A 60 -6.02 -0.83 -7.75
CA GLU A 60 -6.21 -2.10 -7.02
C GLU A 60 -6.56 -1.82 -5.55
N LEU A 61 -5.82 -0.92 -4.91
CA LEU A 61 -6.09 -0.58 -3.51
C LEU A 61 -7.45 0.11 -3.36
N LYS A 62 -7.82 1.06 -4.24
CA LYS A 62 -9.16 1.68 -4.23
C LYS A 62 -10.27 0.64 -4.41
N SER A 63 -10.08 -0.35 -5.27
CA SER A 63 -11.05 -1.45 -5.46
C SER A 63 -11.26 -2.28 -4.19
N ILE A 64 -10.25 -2.38 -3.32
CA ILE A 64 -10.33 -3.13 -2.05
C ILE A 64 -10.89 -2.27 -0.91
N PHE A 65 -10.61 -0.96 -0.90
CA PHE A 65 -10.99 -0.06 0.20
C PHE A 65 -12.28 0.75 -0.03
N CYS A 66 -12.60 1.10 -1.27
CA CYS A 66 -13.75 1.95 -1.63
C CYS A 66 -14.96 1.15 -2.14
N ASN A 67 -14.92 -0.18 -2.07
CA ASN A 67 -16.00 -1.06 -2.55
C ASN A 67 -16.92 -1.53 -1.42
#